data_AF-A0A953N565-F1
#
_entry.id   AF-A0A953N565-F1
#
_cell.length_a   1.000
_cell.length_b   1.000
_cell.length_c   1.000
_cell.angle_alpha   90.00
_cell.angle_beta   90.00
_cell.angle_gamma   90.00
#
_symmetry.space_group_name_H-M   'P 1'
#
loop_
_entity.id
_entity.type
_entity.pdbx_description
1 polymer ?
#
loop_
_entity_poly.entity_id
_entity_poly.type
_entity_poly.pdbx_seq_one_letter_code
_entity_poly.pdbx_strand_id
1 'polypeptide(L)'
;MIAKQLIFLVFTFFLSEVLVAQYTQIPDPEFEWLLVFQGIDTDGLINGQVATSDIEDELVLLLDHPQIQDLTGIEDFASLEELKLLGVNVSEVNLSQNSNLEEFEVNTAPLESWIYHKTLT
;
A
#
# COMPACT_ATOMS: atom_id res chain seq x y z
N MET A 1 38.12 -26.64 -19.66
CA MET A 1 36.66 -26.92 -19.65
C MET A 1 36.07 -26.73 -18.26
N ILE A 2 36.68 -27.27 -17.19
CA ILE A 2 36.21 -27.15 -15.79
C ILE A 2 36.13 -25.69 -15.30
N ALA A 3 37.16 -24.86 -15.52
CA ALA A 3 37.15 -23.44 -15.10
C ALA A 3 36.07 -22.59 -15.79
N LYS A 4 35.68 -22.94 -17.02
CA LYS A 4 34.66 -22.22 -17.80
C LYS A 4 33.24 -22.56 -17.31
N GLN A 5 33.04 -23.80 -16.86
CA GLN A 5 31.80 -24.24 -16.19
C GLN A 5 31.66 -23.66 -14.78
N LEU A 6 32.78 -23.50 -14.04
CA LEU A 6 32.79 -22.83 -12.73
C LEU A 6 32.45 -21.34 -12.83
N ILE A 7 32.99 -20.63 -13.82
CA ILE A 7 32.64 -19.22 -14.07
C ILE A 7 31.16 -19.06 -14.45
N PHE A 8 30.62 -19.98 -15.25
CA PHE A 8 29.20 -19.96 -15.62
C PHE A 8 28.28 -20.21 -14.41
N LEU A 9 28.66 -21.12 -13.50
CA LEU A 9 27.94 -21.41 -12.25
C LEU A 9 27.95 -20.24 -11.26
N VAL A 10 29.08 -19.54 -11.13
CA VAL A 10 29.18 -18.32 -10.31
C VAL A 10 28.35 -17.18 -10.91
N PHE A 11 28.31 -17.07 -12.24
CA PHE A 11 27.50 -16.06 -12.94
C PHE A 11 25.99 -16.31 -12.81
N THR A 12 25.54 -17.56 -12.84
CA THR A 12 24.13 -17.91 -12.59
C THR A 12 23.71 -17.73 -11.13
N PHE A 13 24.62 -17.94 -10.18
CA PHE A 13 24.38 -17.71 -8.75
C PHE A 13 24.30 -16.22 -8.41
N PHE A 14 25.07 -15.36 -9.10
CA PHE A 14 24.94 -13.90 -8.98
C PHE A 14 23.70 -13.33 -9.70
N LEU A 15 23.16 -14.02 -10.71
CA LEU A 15 21.92 -13.60 -11.39
C LEU A 15 20.64 -13.96 -10.61
N SER A 16 20.69 -14.91 -9.67
CA SER A 16 19.49 -15.40 -8.98
C SER A 16 18.96 -14.46 -7.89
N GLU A 17 19.68 -13.41 -7.52
CA GLU A 17 19.24 -12.45 -6.51
C GLU A 17 18.39 -11.29 -7.06
N VAL A 18 18.20 -11.20 -8.38
CA VAL A 18 17.54 -10.04 -9.03
C VAL A 18 16.01 -10.18 -9.12
N LEU A 19 15.42 -11.27 -8.60
CA LEU A 19 14.00 -11.59 -8.79
C LEU A 19 13.16 -11.56 -7.49
N VAL A 20 13.57 -10.78 -6.50
CA VAL A 20 12.71 -10.49 -5.35
C VAL A 20 11.78 -9.34 -5.72
N ALA A 21 10.48 -9.52 -5.55
CA ALA A 21 9.53 -8.42 -5.72
C ALA A 21 9.89 -7.29 -4.75
N GLN A 22 9.88 -6.04 -5.23
CA GLN A 22 10.01 -4.89 -4.35
C GLN A 22 8.70 -4.74 -3.58
N TYR A 23 8.82 -4.48 -2.28
CA TYR A 23 7.69 -4.24 -1.40
C TYR A 23 7.74 -2.83 -0.84
N THR A 24 6.56 -2.23 -0.72
CA THR A 24 6.29 -1.00 0.02
C THR A 24 5.79 -1.39 1.40
N GLN A 25 6.31 -0.75 2.45
CA GLN A 25 5.86 -1.03 3.81
C GLN A 25 4.54 -0.29 4.09
N ILE A 26 3.55 -1.01 4.62
CA ILE A 26 2.24 -0.48 5.03
C ILE A 26 2.01 -0.89 6.49
N PRO A 27 2.64 -0.22 7.48
CA PRO A 27 2.63 -0.67 8.87
C PRO A 27 1.27 -0.61 9.56
N ASP A 28 0.33 0.21 9.06
CA ASP A 28 -1.04 0.29 9.58
C ASP A 28 -1.88 -0.86 8.98
N PRO A 29 -2.31 -1.84 9.80
CA PRO A 29 -3.06 -3.00 9.30
C PRO A 29 -4.44 -2.62 8.74
N GLU A 30 -5.02 -1.50 9.16
CA GLU A 30 -6.32 -1.04 8.63
C GLU A 30 -6.16 -0.39 7.25
N PHE A 31 -5.01 0.24 7.00
CA PHE A 31 -4.66 0.74 5.66
C PHE A 31 -4.42 -0.43 4.70
N GLU A 32 -3.57 -1.38 5.08
CA GLU A 32 -3.31 -2.59 4.29
C GLU A 32 -4.59 -3.40 4.04
N TRP A 33 -5.44 -3.55 5.07
CA TRP A 33 -6.72 -4.24 4.92
C TRP A 33 -7.61 -3.60 3.89
N LEU A 34 -7.62 -2.27 3.82
CA LEU A 34 -8.40 -1.57 2.82
C LEU A 34 -7.84 -1.76 1.41
N LEU A 35 -6.52 -1.82 1.23
CA LEU A 35 -5.88 -2.16 -0.05
C LEU A 35 -6.25 -3.58 -0.49
N VAL A 36 -6.21 -4.57 0.40
CA VAL A 36 -6.67 -5.94 0.13
C VAL A 36 -8.17 -5.95 -0.22
N PHE A 37 -8.99 -5.22 0.52
CA PHE A 37 -10.44 -5.17 0.32
C PHE A 37 -10.81 -4.55 -1.04
N GLN A 38 -10.05 -3.55 -1.49
CA GLN A 38 -10.21 -2.93 -2.81
C GLN A 38 -9.63 -3.77 -3.96
N GLY A 39 -8.89 -4.84 -3.63
CA GLY A 39 -8.22 -5.70 -4.61
C GLY A 39 -6.96 -5.08 -5.20
N ILE A 40 -6.39 -4.07 -4.53
CA ILE A 40 -5.11 -3.45 -4.87
C ILE A 40 -3.99 -4.38 -4.42
N ASP A 41 -3.95 -4.72 -3.13
CA ASP A 41 -2.96 -5.68 -2.61
C ASP A 41 -3.35 -7.11 -3.00
N THR A 42 -2.65 -7.65 -4.00
CA THR A 42 -3.04 -8.88 -4.69
C THR A 42 -2.66 -10.15 -3.96
N ASP A 43 -1.77 -10.08 -2.97
CA ASP A 43 -1.42 -11.25 -2.16
C ASP A 43 -2.52 -11.62 -1.14
N GLY A 44 -3.38 -10.64 -0.82
CA GLY A 44 -4.56 -10.78 0.03
C GLY A 44 -4.24 -11.01 1.51
N LEU A 45 -3.02 -10.71 1.95
CA LEU A 45 -2.56 -10.86 3.32
C LEU A 45 -2.47 -9.50 4.01
N ILE A 46 -2.60 -9.51 5.33
CA ILE A 46 -2.30 -8.34 6.18
C ILE A 46 -0.96 -8.64 6.85
N ASN A 47 0.13 -8.29 6.17
CA ASN A 47 1.50 -8.65 6.52
C ASN A 47 2.43 -7.44 6.70
N GLY A 48 1.89 -6.22 6.65
CA GLY A 48 2.60 -4.96 6.82
C GLY A 48 3.27 -4.45 5.55
N GLN A 49 2.94 -4.99 4.37
CA GLN A 49 3.58 -4.63 3.12
C GLN A 49 2.69 -4.96 1.91
N VAL A 50 2.87 -4.19 0.84
CA VAL A 50 2.23 -4.44 -0.45
C VAL A 50 3.32 -4.55 -1.53
N ALA A 51 3.11 -5.37 -2.55
CA ALA A 51 4.03 -5.37 -3.69
C ALA A 51 3.99 -3.97 -4.33
N THR A 52 5.14 -3.33 -4.54
CA THR A 52 5.16 -1.96 -5.10
C THR A 52 4.52 -1.91 -6.49
N SER A 53 4.60 -3.01 -7.26
CA SER A 53 3.93 -3.15 -8.55
C SER A 53 2.40 -3.13 -8.48
N ASP A 54 1.82 -3.44 -7.32
CA ASP A 54 0.37 -3.46 -7.14
C ASP A 54 -0.18 -2.03 -6.96
N ILE A 55 0.65 -1.09 -6.50
CA ILE A 55 0.25 0.29 -6.19
C ILE A 55 0.83 1.34 -7.15
N GLU A 56 1.86 1.00 -7.93
CA GLU A 56 2.61 1.99 -8.73
C GLU A 56 1.76 2.69 -9.82
N ASP A 57 0.77 1.97 -10.35
CA ASP A 57 -0.15 2.43 -11.40
C ASP A 57 -1.52 2.89 -10.86
N GLU A 58 -1.73 2.89 -9.54
CA GLU A 58 -3.01 3.31 -8.96
C GLU A 58 -3.18 4.83 -9.08
N LEU A 59 -4.24 5.24 -9.78
CA LEU A 59 -4.53 6.66 -10.05
C LEU A 59 -5.39 7.29 -8.96
N VAL A 60 -6.28 6.49 -8.35
CA VAL A 60 -7.29 7.00 -7.42
C VAL A 60 -7.32 6.11 -6.18
N LEU A 61 -6.97 6.69 -5.03
CA LEU A 61 -7.05 5.99 -3.75
C LEU A 61 -8.12 6.61 -2.86
N LEU A 62 -9.11 5.79 -2.50
CA LEU A 62 -10.16 6.15 -1.56
C LEU A 62 -9.94 5.41 -0.24
N LEU A 63 -9.70 6.15 0.83
CA LEU A 63 -9.55 5.60 2.18
C LEU A 63 -10.76 6.01 3.03
N ASP A 64 -11.68 5.08 3.28
CA ASP A 64 -12.93 5.34 3.98
C ASP A 64 -13.07 4.60 5.32
N HIS A 65 -11.94 4.38 6.01
CA HIS A 65 -11.90 3.58 7.23
C HIS A 65 -11.45 4.40 8.45
N PRO A 66 -12.30 4.59 9.48
CA PRO A 66 -12.00 5.48 10.61
C PRO A 66 -10.91 4.98 11.55
N GLN A 67 -10.50 3.72 11.41
CA GLN A 67 -9.45 3.12 12.23
C GLN A 67 -8.04 3.30 11.64
N ILE A 68 -7.94 3.79 10.39
CA ILE A 68 -6.65 4.15 9.79
C ILE A 68 -6.06 5.35 10.56
N GLN A 69 -4.82 5.19 11.02
CA GLN A 69 -4.11 6.17 11.83
C GLN A 69 -2.76 6.56 11.23
N ASP A 70 -2.18 5.71 10.38
CA ASP A 70 -0.90 5.93 9.71
C ASP A 70 -1.00 5.58 8.21
N LEU A 71 -0.54 6.50 7.37
CA LEU A 71 -0.50 6.36 5.90
C LEU A 71 0.90 6.10 5.36
N THR A 72 1.86 5.71 6.20
CA THR A 72 3.20 5.30 5.75
C THR A 72 3.08 4.27 4.62
N GLY A 73 3.84 4.52 3.54
CA GLY A 73 3.80 3.77 2.28
C GLY A 73 2.98 4.45 1.18
N ILE A 74 2.18 5.48 1.51
CA ILE A 74 1.47 6.29 0.51
C ILE A 74 2.44 6.98 -0.46
N GLU A 75 3.66 7.27 -0.03
CA GLU A 75 4.72 7.89 -0.84
C GLU A 75 5.11 7.06 -2.08
N ASP A 76 4.86 5.75 -2.07
CA ASP A 76 5.24 4.82 -3.14
C ASP A 76 4.13 4.64 -4.19
N PHE A 77 2.96 5.28 -4.01
CA PHE A 77 1.92 5.34 -5.03
C PHE A 77 2.31 6.33 -6.14
N ALA A 78 3.17 5.87 -7.04
CA ALA A 78 3.86 6.70 -8.02
C ALA A 78 2.92 7.44 -8.99
N SER A 79 1.84 6.80 -9.43
CA SER A 79 0.87 7.37 -10.38
C SER A 79 -0.33 8.06 -9.72
N LEU A 80 -0.37 8.18 -8.38
CA LEU A 80 -1.53 8.71 -7.67
C LEU A 80 -1.87 10.14 -8.09
N GLU A 81 -3.06 10.33 -8.66
CA GLU A 81 -3.61 11.61 -9.09
C GLU A 81 -4.66 12.13 -8.10
N GLU A 82 -5.42 11.23 -7.46
CA GLU A 82 -6.50 11.58 -6.55
C GLU A 82 -6.43 10.76 -5.24
N LEU A 83 -6.38 11.45 -4.10
CA LEU A 83 -6.43 10.85 -2.76
C LEU A 83 -7.62 11.39 -1.97
N LYS A 84 -8.52 10.49 -1.56
CA LYS A 84 -9.72 10.81 -0.77
C LYS A 84 -9.67 10.14 0.59
N LEU A 85 -9.60 10.93 1.67
CA LEU A 85 -9.66 10.47 3.05
C LEU A 85 -11.06 10.75 3.62
N LEU A 86 -11.89 9.72 3.72
CA LEU A 86 -13.28 9.80 4.15
C LEU A 86 -13.44 9.18 5.55
N GLY A 87 -13.59 10.00 6.58
CA GLY A 87 -13.75 9.52 7.95
C GLY A 87 -12.49 8.94 8.59
N VAL A 88 -11.33 9.05 7.93
CA VAL A 88 -10.01 8.64 8.45
C VAL A 88 -9.53 9.63 9.53
N ASN A 89 -8.82 9.13 10.55
CA ASN A 89 -8.34 9.92 11.69
C ASN A 89 -6.80 9.97 11.74
N VAL A 90 -6.19 10.51 10.68
CA VAL A 90 -4.74 10.69 10.56
C VAL A 90 -4.33 12.08 11.04
N SER A 91 -3.25 12.18 11.82
CA SER A 91 -2.75 13.47 12.33
C SER A 91 -1.77 14.16 11.37
N GLU A 92 -1.12 13.39 10.51
CA GLU A 92 -0.13 13.85 9.54
C GLU A 92 -0.20 12.96 8.30
N VAL A 93 0.01 13.56 7.13
CA VAL A 93 0.12 12.84 5.85
C VAL A 93 1.29 13.45 5.08
N ASN A 94 2.30 12.63 4.76
CA ASN A 94 3.44 13.07 3.97
C ASN A 94 3.24 12.70 2.49
N LEU A 95 2.83 13.68 1.69
CA LEU A 95 2.58 13.51 0.24
C LEU A 95 3.73 14.04 -0.63
N SER A 96 4.91 14.27 -0.05
CA SER A 96 6.02 14.94 -0.74
C SER A 96 6.57 14.17 -1.94
N GLN A 97 6.33 12.86 -2.03
CA GLN A 97 6.74 12.01 -3.16
C GLN A 97 5.62 11.75 -4.17
N ASN A 98 4.35 12.06 -3.84
CA ASN A 98 3.21 11.89 -4.74
C ASN A 98 3.12 13.05 -5.75
N SER A 99 4.14 13.16 -6.61
CA SER A 99 4.32 14.29 -7.53
C SER A 99 3.23 14.46 -8.61
N ASN A 100 2.44 13.41 -8.86
CA ASN A 100 1.32 13.42 -9.81
C ASN A 100 -0.02 13.80 -9.16
N LEU A 101 -0.07 14.01 -7.84
CA LEU A 101 -1.31 14.27 -7.13
C LEU A 101 -1.92 15.62 -7.54
N GLU A 102 -3.12 15.56 -8.11
CA GLU A 102 -3.90 16.71 -8.56
C GLU A 102 -5.01 17.08 -7.56
N GLU A 103 -5.59 16.08 -6.90
CA GLU A 103 -6.70 16.24 -5.97
C GLU A 103 -6.44 15.51 -4.64
N PHE A 104 -6.58 16.26 -3.53
CA PHE A 104 -6.51 15.74 -2.17
C PHE A 104 -7.72 16.21 -1.37
N GLU A 105 -8.62 15.27 -1.07
CA GLU A 105 -9.82 15.53 -0.29
C GLU A 105 -9.72 14.90 1.10
N VAL A 106 -10.06 15.68 2.13
CA VAL A 106 -10.21 15.17 3.49
C VAL A 106 -11.61 15.52 3.99
N ASN A 107 -12.45 14.50 4.12
CA ASN A 107 -13.78 14.62 4.70
C ASN A 107 -13.79 13.93 6.06
N THR A 108 -13.51 14.68 7.11
CA THR A 108 -13.66 14.18 8.48
C THR A 108 -15.15 14.06 8.77
N ALA A 109 -15.65 12.83 8.84
CA ALA A 109 -16.98 12.61 9.39
C ALA A 109 -16.98 13.11 10.85
N PRO A 110 -17.84 14.05 11.26
CA PRO A 110 -18.07 14.27 12.69
C PRO A 110 -18.65 12.96 13.23
N LEU A 111 -17.92 12.33 14.14
CA LEU A 111 -18.25 11.07 14.81
C LEU A 111 -19.56 11.18 15.61
N GLU A 112 -20.72 11.10 14.97
CA GLU A 112 -21.96 10.65 15.58
C GLU A 112 -22.83 9.94 14.54
N SER A 113 -22.96 8.60 14.65
CA SER A 113 -24.09 7.76 14.18
C SER A 113 -23.71 6.44 13.47
N TRP A 114 -22.69 5.70 13.92
CA TRP A 114 -22.50 4.31 13.49
C TRP A 114 -22.57 3.37 14.69
N ILE A 115 -23.65 3.46 15.47
CA ILE A 115 -24.07 2.34 16.32
C ILE A 115 -24.68 1.28 15.38
N TYR A 116 -23.83 0.48 14.74
CA TYR A 116 -24.27 -0.81 14.20
C TYR A 116 -24.49 -1.76 15.38
N HIS A 117 -25.71 -1.73 15.92
CA HIS A 117 -26.26 -2.85 16.66
C HIS A 117 -26.28 -4.07 15.73
N LYS A 118 -25.25 -4.90 15.81
CA LYS A 118 -25.39 -6.32 15.46
C LYS A 118 -25.49 -7.09 16.77
N THR A 119 -26.67 -7.04 17.38
CA THR A 119 -27.10 -8.11 18.28
C THR A 119 -27.14 -9.39 17.47
N LEU A 120 -26.13 -10.23 17.64
CA LEU A 120 -26.26 -11.65 17.36
C LEU A 120 -27.00 -12.26 18.56
N THR A 121 -28.05 -13.01 18.25
CA THR A 121 -28.82 -13.89 19.15
C THR A 121 -27.94 -14.67 20.12
#